data_AF-A0A4V1VHB3-F1
#
_entry.id   AF-A0A4V1VHB3-F1
#
_cell.length_a   1.000
_cell.length_b   1.000
_cell.length_c   1.000
_cell.angle_alpha   90.00
_cell.angle_beta   90.00
_cell.angle_gamma   90.00
#
_symmetry.space_group_name_H-M   'P 1'
#
loop_
_entity.id
_entity.type
_entity.pdbx_description
1 polymer ?
#
loop_
_entity_poly.entity_id
_entity_poly.type
_entity_poly.pdbx_seq_one_letter_code
_entity_poly.pdbx_strand_id
1 'polypeptide(L)' 'LSWPLVDLRIDWADDPIGMLRAAWEVYAPQMAAYVQRAEDPAQAPSYGVPGDE' A
#
# COMPACT_ATOMS: atom_id res chain seq x y z
N LEU A 1 0.14 -14.89 -1.42
CA LEU A 1 -1.27 -14.52 -1.66
C LEU A 1 -1.72 -15.14 -2.97
N SER A 2 -2.94 -15.66 -3.05
CA SER A 2 -3.51 -16.17 -4.31
C SER A 2 -4.00 -15.06 -5.24
N TRP A 3 -3.89 -13.80 -4.82
CA TRP A 3 -4.43 -12.62 -5.48
C TRP A 3 -3.40 -11.47 -5.49
N PRO A 4 -3.49 -10.53 -6.46
CA PRO A 4 -2.59 -9.39 -6.53
C PRO A 4 -2.86 -8.41 -5.40
N LEU A 5 -1.83 -8.08 -4.62
CA LEU A 5 -1.94 -7.27 -3.42
C LEU A 5 -2.20 -5.77 -3.71
N VAL A 6 -1.77 -5.29 -4.88
CA VAL A 6 -2.00 -3.93 -5.33
C VAL A 6 -2.16 -3.89 -6.85
N ASP A 7 -2.98 -2.96 -7.31
CA ASP A 7 -3.08 -2.56 -8.72
C ASP A 7 -2.73 -1.06 -8.78
N LEU A 8 -1.57 -0.74 -9.37
CA LEU A 8 -1.10 0.64 -9.52
C LEU A 8 -1.30 1.08 -10.97
N ARG A 9 -2.00 2.20 -11.15
CA ARG A 9 -2.34 2.72 -12.47
C ARG A 9 -1.99 4.20 -12.57
N ILE A 10 -1.33 4.57 -13.66
CA ILE A 10 -1.11 5.96 -14.05
C ILE A 10 -1.71 6.12 -15.44
N ASP A 11 -2.75 6.95 -15.53
CA ASP A 11 -3.43 7.24 -16.78
C ASP A 11 -3.11 8.65 -17.26
N TRP A 12 -3.04 8.83 -18.58
CA TRP A 12 -2.93 10.13 -19.23
C TRP A 12 -1.79 11.01 -18.68
N ALA A 13 -0.58 10.43 -18.62
CA ALA A 13 0.62 11.13 -18.18
C ALA A 13 1.69 11.15 -19.28
N ASP A 14 2.58 12.14 -19.23
CA ASP A 14 3.70 12.28 -20.18
C ASP A 14 4.79 11.22 -19.96
N ASP A 15 5.03 10.81 -18.71
CA ASP A 15 5.93 9.68 -18.35
C ASP A 15 5.22 8.69 -17.39
N PRO A 16 4.29 7.89 -17.90
CA PRO A 16 3.49 7.00 -17.06
C PRO A 16 4.34 5.90 -16.42
N ILE A 17 5.44 5.47 -17.05
CA ILE A 17 6.31 4.40 -16.54
C ILE A 17 7.19 4.92 -15.40
N GLY A 18 7.82 6.09 -15.55
CA GLY A 18 8.60 6.70 -14.48
C GLY A 18 7.74 7.05 -13.27
N MET A 19 6.53 7.56 -13.50
CA MET A 19 5.57 7.83 -12.43
C MET A 19 5.07 6.55 -11.75
N LEU A 20 4.83 5.47 -12.51
CA LEU A 20 4.44 4.19 -11.95
C LEU A 20 5.56 3.60 -11.07
N ARG A 21 6.82 3.74 -11.49
CA ARG A 21 7.99 3.37 -10.67
C ARG A 21 8.02 4.16 -9.37
N ALA A 22 7.85 5.48 -9.42
CA ALA A 22 7.82 6.31 -8.22
C ALA A 22 6.69 5.91 -7.26
N ALA A 23 5.49 5.63 -7.80
CA ALA A 23 4.37 5.12 -7.01
C ALA A 23 4.70 3.77 -6.34
N TRP A 24 5.35 2.86 -7.07
CA TRP A 24 5.81 1.59 -6.54
C TRP A 24 6.85 1.75 -5.42
N GLU A 25 7.82 2.64 -5.58
CA GLU A 25 8.87 2.90 -4.57
C GLU A 25 8.27 3.42 -3.25
N VAL A 26 7.16 4.15 -3.30
CA VAL A 26 6.41 4.57 -2.10
C VAL A 26 5.62 3.41 -1.50
N TYR A 27 4.92 2.62 -2.33
CA TYR A 27 4.01 1.58 -1.85
C TYR A 27 4.74 0.33 -1.33
N ALA A 28 5.74 -0.17 -2.05
CA ALA A 28 6.42 -1.43 -1.79
C ALA A 28 6.90 -1.61 -0.33
N PRO A 29 7.56 -0.64 0.34
CA PRO A 29 8.00 -0.82 1.73
C PRO A 29 6.84 -0.92 2.74
N GLN A 30 5.64 -0.43 2.39
CA GLN A 30 4.47 -0.42 3.27
C GLN A 30 3.58 -1.67 3.08
N MET A 31 3.84 -2.44 2.03
CA MET A 31 3.01 -3.56 1.57
C MET A 31 2.73 -4.59 2.68
N ALA A 32 3.75 -4.96 3.46
CA ALA A 32 3.59 -5.93 4.55
C ALA A 32 2.65 -5.44 5.67
N ALA A 33 2.67 -4.14 5.98
CA ALA A 33 1.79 -3.56 7.00
C ALA A 33 0.31 -3.57 6.55
N TYR A 34 0.05 -3.38 5.25
CA TYR A 34 -1.30 -3.50 4.70
C TYR A 34 -1.84 -4.94 4.75
N VAL A 35 -1.00 -5.94 4.43
CA VAL A 35 -1.38 -7.36 4.56
C VAL A 35 -1.66 -7.70 6.02
N GLN A 36 -0.76 -7.32 6.92
CA GLN A 36 -0.90 -7.57 8.36
C GLN A 36 -2.23 -6.99 8.88
N ARG A 37 -2.59 -5.77 8.48
CA ARG A 37 -3.84 -5.14 8.89
C ARG A 37 -5.09 -5.86 8.37
N ALA A 38 -5.00 -6.47 7.18
CA ALA A 38 -6.11 -7.23 6.61
C ALA A 38 -6.25 -8.63 7.23
N GLU A 39 -5.14 -9.27 7.59
CA GLU A 39 -5.13 -10.64 8.14
C GLU A 39 -5.33 -10.65 9.67
N ASP A 40 -4.65 -9.77 10.40
CA ASP A 40 -4.75 -9.62 11.85
C ASP A 40 -4.57 -8.14 12.27
N PRO A 41 -5.67 -7.38 12.35
CA PRO A 41 -5.67 -5.97 12.70
C PRO A 41 -5.08 -5.66 14.08
N ALA A 42 -5.08 -6.61 15.02
CA ALA A 42 -4.62 -6.40 16.39
C ALA A 42 -3.08 -6.27 16.49
N GLN A 43 -2.35 -6.76 15.49
CA GLN A 43 -0.89 -6.66 15.38
C GLN A 43 -0.43 -5.54 14.45
N ALA A 44 -1.37 -4.79 13.85
CA ALA A 44 -1.02 -3.69 12.97
C ALA A 44 -0.43 -2.52 13.80
N PRO A 45 0.63 -1.84 13.32
CA PRO A 45 1.13 -0.63 13.96
C PRO A 45 -0.01 0.40 14.13
N SER A 46 -0.21 0.89 15.36
CA SER A 46 -1.12 2.02 15.59
C SER A 46 -0.54 3.26 14.91
N TYR A 47 -1.40 3.99 14.20
CA TYR A 47 -1.06 5.27 13.57
C TYR A 47 -1.66 6.46 14.33
N GLY A 48 -2.12 6.24 15.58
CA GLY A 48 -2.69 7.28 16.44
C GLY A 48 -3.98 7.88 15.90
N VAL A 49 -4.85 7.06 15.31
CA VAL A 49 -6.14 7.52 14.75
C VAL A 49 -7.24 7.44 15.82
N PRO A 50 -8.26 8.32 15.80
CA PRO A 50 -9.37 8.24 16.73
C PRO A 50 -10.07 6.86 16.65
N GLY A 51 -10.07 6.11 17.76
CA GLY A 51 -10.55 4.72 17.82
C GLY A 51 -9.52 3.68 18.28
N ASP A 52 -8.29 4.09 18.59
CA ASP A 52 -7.22 3.24 19.13
C ASP A 52 -7.33 2.95 20.67
N GLU A 53 -8.49 3.24 21.31
CA GLU A 53 -8.83 2.91 22.71
C GLU A 53 -9.96 1.86 22.80
#